data_AF-A0A967GYG5-F1
#
_entry.id   AF-A0A967GYG5-F1
#
_cell.length_a   1.000
_cell.length_b   1.000
_cell.length_c   1.000
_cell.angle_alpha   90.00
_cell.angle_beta   90.00
_cell.angle_gamma   90.00
#
_symmetry.space_group_name_H-M   'P 1'
#
loop_
_entity.id
_entity.type
_entity.pdbx_description
1 polymer ?
#
loop_
_entity_poly.entity_id
_entity_poly.type
_entity_poly.pdbx_seq_one_letter_code
_entity_poly.pdbx_strand_id
1 'polypeptide(L)' 'MAKTRNSGWSTAGGPFREDFVAFDESAADWCIERGIVLVGIDYLSVEPFDAEERGYPVHKKLLEAGTVIVESLDL' A
#
# COMPACT_ATOMS: atom_id res chain seq x y z
N MET A 1 0.60 -8.65 5.67
CA MET A 1 -0.28 -7.59 6.19
C MET A 1 0.56 -6.59 6.96
N ALA A 2 0.47 -5.31 6.62
CA ALA A 2 1.17 -4.22 7.28
C ALA A 2 0.18 -3.40 8.10
N LYS A 3 0.33 -3.45 9.43
CA LYS A 3 -0.28 -2.49 10.35
C LYS A 3 0.66 -1.30 10.48
N THR A 4 0.14 -0.10 10.34
CA THR A 4 0.92 1.14 10.36
C THR A 4 0.36 2.10 11.40
N ARG A 5 0.82 3.37 11.39
CA ARG A 5 0.18 4.43 12.19
C ARG A 5 -1.17 4.89 11.61
N ASN A 6 -1.55 4.40 10.43
CA ASN A 6 -2.78 4.75 9.73
C ASN A 6 -4.03 4.11 10.36
N SER A 7 -3.86 3.09 11.20
CA SER A 7 -4.98 2.31 11.74
C SER A 7 -6.02 3.23 12.42
N GLY A 8 -7.29 3.05 12.05
CA GLY A 8 -8.39 3.86 12.56
C GLY A 8 -8.54 5.24 11.89
N TRP A 9 -7.74 5.60 10.89
CA TRP A 9 -7.91 6.87 10.15
C TRP A 9 -8.98 6.78 9.06
N SER A 10 -9.22 5.59 8.49
CA SER A 10 -10.18 5.35 7.40
C SER A 10 -11.62 5.18 7.88
N THR A 11 -12.11 6.11 8.72
CA THR A 11 -13.51 6.13 9.16
C THR A 11 -14.41 6.80 8.13
N ALA A 12 -15.64 6.30 7.95
CA ALA A 12 -16.62 6.94 7.07
C ALA A 12 -16.85 8.42 7.44
N GLY A 13 -16.61 9.33 6.49
CA GLY A 13 -16.71 10.78 6.70
C GLY A 13 -15.53 11.44 7.43
N GLY A 14 -14.46 10.68 7.72
CA GLY A 14 -13.22 11.23 8.25
C GLY A 14 -12.41 12.01 7.21
N PRO A 15 -11.47 12.88 7.65
CA PRO A 15 -10.62 13.62 6.73
C PRO A 15 -9.67 12.69 5.97
N PHE A 16 -9.43 12.99 4.70
CA PHE A 16 -8.35 12.37 3.95
C PHE A 16 -7.00 12.88 4.45
N ARG A 17 -6.03 11.98 4.57
CA ARG A 17 -4.68 12.27 5.07
C ARG A 17 -3.71 11.92 3.97
N GLU A 18 -2.99 12.90 3.44
CA GLU A 18 -1.97 12.71 2.41
C GLU A 18 -0.66 12.14 3.00
N ASP A 19 -0.46 12.28 4.32
CA ASP A 19 0.74 11.87 5.04
C ASP A 19 0.74 10.40 5.50
N PHE A 20 -0.15 9.57 4.95
CA PHE A 20 -0.27 8.17 5.35
C PHE A 20 1.01 7.37 5.07
N VAL A 21 1.25 6.35 5.88
CA VAL A 21 2.34 5.39 5.65
C VAL A 21 1.96 4.47 4.50
N ALA A 22 2.85 4.29 3.55
CA ALA A 22 2.69 3.41 2.40
C ALA A 22 3.99 2.64 2.15
N PHE A 23 3.98 1.74 1.16
CA PHE A 23 5.19 1.06 0.71
C PHE A 23 5.96 1.93 -0.28
N ASP A 24 7.28 1.81 -0.25
CA ASP A 24 8.15 2.28 -1.33
C ASP A 24 8.48 1.12 -2.29
N GLU A 25 9.24 1.41 -3.33
CA GLU A 25 9.65 0.41 -4.33
C GLU A 25 10.51 -0.72 -3.72
N SER A 26 11.28 -0.43 -2.68
CA SER A 26 12.12 -1.44 -2.02
C SER A 26 11.29 -2.46 -1.25
N ALA A 27 10.17 -2.04 -0.67
CA ALA A 27 9.21 -2.94 -0.04
C ALA A 27 8.52 -3.84 -1.07
N ALA A 28 8.22 -3.33 -2.26
CA ALA A 28 7.69 -4.14 -3.36
C ALA A 28 8.70 -5.20 -3.81
N ASP A 29 9.95 -4.78 -4.08
CA ASP A 29 11.03 -5.68 -4.49
C ASP A 29 11.25 -6.79 -3.45
N TRP A 30 11.28 -6.42 -2.16
CA TRP A 30 11.43 -7.38 -1.06
C TRP A 30 10.32 -8.44 -1.03
N CYS A 31 9.07 -8.05 -1.30
CA CYS A 31 7.92 -8.96 -1.35
C CYS A 31 8.03 -9.93 -2.55
N ILE A 32 8.39 -9.41 -3.72
CA ILE A 32 8.52 -10.17 -4.96
C ILE A 32 9.64 -11.22 -4.83
N GLU A 33 10.81 -10.81 -4.35
CA GLU A 33 11.95 -11.70 -4.11
C GLU A 33 11.62 -12.89 -3.20
N ARG A 34 10.63 -12.74 -2.32
CA ARG A 34 10.20 -13.75 -1.35
C ARG A 34 8.98 -14.55 -1.81
N GLY A 35 8.46 -14.29 -3.01
CA GLY A 35 7.27 -14.95 -3.51
C GLY A 35 6.02 -14.67 -2.68
N ILE A 36 5.93 -13.48 -2.09
CA ILE A 36 4.72 -13.05 -1.39
C ILE A 36 3.61 -12.86 -2.42
N VAL A 37 2.55 -13.65 -2.33
CA VAL A 37 1.42 -13.62 -3.29
C VAL A 37 0.30 -12.65 -2.90
N LEU A 38 0.33 -12.13 -1.68
CA LEU A 38 -0.65 -11.19 -1.18
C LEU A 38 0.00 -10.20 -0.21
N VAL A 39 -0.23 -8.92 -0.45
CA VAL A 39 0.07 -7.84 0.49
C VAL A 39 -1.21 -7.12 0.88
N GLY A 40 -1.21 -6.51 2.05
CA GLY A 40 -2.30 -5.65 2.45
C GLY A 40 -1.89 -4.61 3.46
N ILE A 41 -2.57 -3.47 3.43
CA ILE A 41 -2.25 -2.26 4.18
C ILE A 41 -3.52 -1.65 4.79
N ASP A 42 -3.36 -1.00 5.94
CA ASP A 42 -4.43 -0.37 6.71
C ASP A 42 -4.73 1.08 6.31
N TYR A 43 -4.64 1.39 5.01
CA TYR A 43 -5.08 2.68 4.46
C TYR A 43 -5.54 2.60 3.01
N LEU A 44 -6.00 3.73 2.47
CA LEU A 44 -6.64 3.85 1.15
C LEU A 44 -5.72 3.56 -0.04
N SER A 45 -4.42 3.41 0.16
CA SER A 45 -3.45 3.10 -0.90
C SER A 45 -2.25 2.34 -0.32
N VAL A 46 -1.69 1.41 -1.10
CA VAL A 46 -0.41 0.74 -0.82
C VAL A 46 0.81 1.61 -1.15
N GLU A 47 0.61 2.73 -1.84
CA GLU A 47 1.67 3.62 -2.34
C GLU A 47 1.42 5.09 -1.93
N PRO A 48 2.46 5.94 -1.74
CA PRO A 48 2.27 7.32 -1.28
C PRO A 48 1.36 8.18 -2.17
N PHE A 49 0.79 9.24 -1.58
CA PHE A 49 -0.18 10.12 -2.25
C PHE A 49 0.35 10.72 -3.56
N ASP A 50 1.63 11.05 -3.63
CA ASP A 50 2.29 11.70 -4.78
C ASP A 50 2.77 10.71 -5.87
N ALA A 51 2.41 9.42 -5.76
CA ALA A 51 2.92 8.39 -6.65
C ALA A 51 2.44 8.50 -8.10
N GLU A 52 1.38 9.28 -8.37
CA GLU A 52 0.92 9.57 -9.72
C GLU A 52 2.04 10.17 -10.59
N GLU A 53 2.85 11.06 -10.04
CA GLU A 53 3.96 11.72 -10.75
C GLU A 53 5.03 10.72 -11.22
N ARG A 54 5.13 9.58 -10.52
CA ARG A 54 6.05 8.47 -10.83
C ARG A 54 5.36 7.33 -11.60
N GLY A 55 4.05 7.43 -11.81
CA GLY A 55 3.24 6.43 -12.50
C GLY A 55 2.99 5.15 -11.70
N TYR A 56 2.84 5.26 -10.38
CA TYR A 56 2.48 4.15 -9.47
C TYR A 56 3.41 2.91 -9.54
N PRO A 57 4.74 3.07 -9.37
CA PRO A 57 5.69 1.96 -9.48
C PRO A 57 5.47 0.82 -8.48
N VAL A 58 5.01 1.09 -7.25
CA VAL A 58 4.77 0.02 -6.25
C VAL A 58 3.60 -0.86 -6.69
N HIS A 59 2.49 -0.24 -7.09
CA HIS A 59 1.35 -0.98 -7.62
C HIS A 59 1.75 -1.85 -8.81
N LYS A 60 2.45 -1.25 -9.79
CA LYS A 60 2.87 -1.96 -11.01
C LYS A 60 3.77 -3.15 -10.70
N LYS A 61 4.84 -2.96 -9.92
CA LYS A 61 5.77 -4.04 -9.55
C LYS A 61 5.05 -5.22 -8.91
N LEU A 62 4.20 -4.96 -7.93
CA LEU A 62 3.45 -5.99 -7.21
C LEU A 62 2.47 -6.73 -8.15
N LEU A 63 1.69 -6.00 -8.94
CA LEU A 63 0.69 -6.58 -9.85
C LEU A 63 1.33 -7.35 -11.01
N GLU A 64 2.42 -6.84 -11.60
CA GLU A 64 3.19 -7.52 -12.65
C GLU A 64 3.80 -8.83 -12.14
N ALA A 65 4.19 -8.89 -10.86
CA ALA A 65 4.64 -10.12 -10.21
C ALA A 65 3.50 -11.06 -9.78
N GLY A 66 2.24 -10.71 -10.02
CA GLY A 66 1.07 -11.49 -9.64
C GLY A 66 0.71 -11.42 -8.15
N THR A 67 1.23 -10.42 -7.43
CA THR A 67 0.88 -10.19 -6.03
C THR A 67 -0.47 -9.48 -5.92
N VAL A 68 -1.39 -10.04 -5.13
CA VAL A 68 -2.68 -9.41 -4.84
C VAL A 68 -2.49 -8.29 -3.80
N ILE A 69 -3.12 -7.15 -4.03
CA ILE A 69 -3.09 -6.00 -3.11
C ILE A 69 -4.46 -5.88 -2.45
N VAL A 70 -4.49 -5.76 -1.13
CA VAL A 70 -5.70 -5.47 -0.35
C VAL A 70 -5.52 -4.19 0.46
N GLU A 71 -6.34 -3.19 0.18
CA GLU A 71 -6.27 -1.87 0.80
C GLU A 71 -7.41 -1.67 1.79
N SER A 72 -7.26 -0.67 2.66
CA SER A 72 -8.25 -0.28 3.66
C SER A 72 -8.58 -1.38 4.68
N LEU A 73 -7.57 -2.17 5.08
CA LEU A 73 -7.73 -3.18 6.13
C LEU A 73 -7.98 -2.54 7.51
N ASP A 74 -8.85 -3.16 8.30
CA ASP A 74 -9.03 -2.86 9.72
C ASP A 74 -8.07 -3.73 10.55
N LEU A 75 -6.96 -3.14 11.02
CA LEU A 75 -5.83 -3.83 11.68
C LEU A 75 -5.48 -3.28 13.07
#